data_AF-A0A6B0WEJ5-F1
#
_entry.id   AF-A0A6B0WEJ5-F1
#
_cell.length_a   1.000
_cell.length_b   1.000
_cell.length_c   1.000
_cell.angle_alpha   90.00
_cell.angle_beta   90.00
_cell.angle_gamma   90.00
#
_symmetry.space_group_name_H-M   'P 1'
#
loop_
_entity.id
_entity.type
_entity.pdbx_description
1 polymer ?
#
loop_
_entity_poly.entity_id
_entity_poly.type
_entity_poly.pdbx_seq_one_letter_code
_entity_poly.pdbx_strand_id
1 'polypeptide(L)'
;MRSTELGPRLQEVVDALSEEGILSEVLDEGEVYRLRNVGCPCPSTASETNAACEADRYSIELLVGRPVEQVATIAGGGACCEYEVRKPAEPAGATARRIPVQ
;
A
#
# COMPACT_ATOMS: atom_id res chain seq x y z
N MET A 1 -5.63 -17.67 1.39
CA MET A 1 -6.68 -16.88 2.08
C MET A 1 -6.01 -15.58 2.47
N ARG A 2 -6.51 -14.41 2.07
CA ARG A 2 -5.85 -13.13 2.38
C ARG A 2 -6.07 -12.76 3.85
N SER A 3 -5.04 -12.23 4.51
CA SER A 3 -5.16 -11.80 5.91
C SER A 3 -6.18 -10.66 6.08
N THR A 4 -6.84 -10.63 7.23
CA THR A 4 -7.73 -9.54 7.65
C THR A 4 -6.98 -8.43 8.39
N GLU A 5 -5.77 -8.70 8.86
CA GLU A 5 -4.89 -7.72 9.49
C GLU A 5 -4.11 -6.96 8.42
N LEU A 6 -4.03 -5.63 8.55
CA LEU A 6 -3.48 -4.78 7.49
C LEU A 6 -2.01 -5.05 7.18
N GLY A 7 -1.15 -5.14 8.20
CA GLY A 7 0.28 -5.40 8.01
C GLY A 7 0.56 -6.71 7.26
N PRO A 8 0.07 -7.86 7.76
CA PRO A 8 0.21 -9.14 7.04
C PRO A 8 -0.42 -9.12 5.65
N ARG A 9 -1.58 -8.46 5.47
CA ARG A 9 -2.19 -8.31 4.15
C ARG A 9 -1.31 -7.51 3.19
N LEU A 10 -0.68 -6.43 3.65
CA LEU A 10 0.25 -5.65 2.82
C LEU A 10 1.47 -6.49 2.43
N GLN A 11 1.99 -7.31 3.33
CA GLN A 11 3.07 -8.23 3.00
C GLN A 11 2.64 -9.24 1.92
N GLU A 12 1.46 -9.85 2.06
CA GLU A 12 0.92 -10.75 1.02
C GLU A 12 0.77 -10.06 -0.34
N VAL A 13 0.39 -8.77 -0.35
CA VAL A 13 0.28 -7.98 -1.58
C VAL A 13 1.64 -7.65 -2.18
N VAL A 14 2.63 -7.28 -1.35
CA VAL A 14 4.01 -7.07 -1.82
C VAL A 14 4.55 -8.36 -2.44
N ASP A 15 4.40 -9.50 -1.76
CA ASP A 15 4.86 -10.79 -2.24
C ASP A 15 4.22 -11.13 -3.60
N ALA A 16 2.90 -10.98 -3.71
CA ALA A 16 2.16 -11.26 -4.94
C ALA A 16 2.51 -10.34 -6.12
N LEU A 17 2.96 -9.12 -5.85
CA LEU A 17 3.28 -8.11 -6.87
C LEU A 17 4.79 -7.97 -7.12
N SER A 18 5.61 -8.73 -6.39
CA SER A 18 7.07 -8.67 -6.49
C SER A 18 7.61 -9.24 -7.79
N GLU A 19 7.06 -10.38 -8.24
CA GLU A 19 7.47 -11.04 -9.49
C GLU A 19 7.14 -10.18 -10.73
N GLU A 20 6.13 -9.33 -10.62
CA GLU A 20 5.71 -8.40 -11.68
C GLU A 20 6.47 -7.06 -11.64
N GLY A 21 7.36 -6.86 -10.65
CA GLY A 21 8.13 -5.62 -10.48
C GLY A 21 7.28 -4.42 -10.04
N ILE A 22 6.10 -4.65 -9.46
CA ILE A 22 5.16 -3.58 -9.07
C ILE A 22 5.41 -3.12 -7.63
N LEU A 23 5.76 -4.05 -6.72
CA LEU A 23 6.15 -3.76 -5.33
C LEU A 23 7.40 -4.57 -4.94
N SER A 24 8.16 -4.07 -3.98
CA SER A 24 9.41 -4.70 -3.53
C SER A 24 9.56 -4.74 -2.02
N GLU A 25 8.97 -3.79 -1.31
CA GLU A 25 9.02 -3.73 0.14
C GLU A 25 7.81 -3.02 0.75
N VAL A 26 7.54 -3.34 2.01
CA VAL A 26 6.62 -2.63 2.91
C VAL A 26 7.35 -2.25 4.18
N LEU A 27 7.21 -0.99 4.59
CA LEU A 27 7.79 -0.43 5.81
C LEU A 27 6.65 0.08 6.70
N ASP A 28 6.72 -0.23 8.00
CA ASP A 28 5.84 0.35 9.00
C ASP A 28 6.45 1.66 9.53
N GLU A 29 5.82 2.80 9.24
CA GLU A 29 6.27 4.13 9.66
C GLU A 29 5.33 4.75 10.72
N GLY A 30 4.70 3.92 11.55
CA GLY A 30 3.82 4.38 12.61
C GLY A 30 2.38 4.53 12.13
N GLU A 31 1.99 5.71 11.65
CA GLU A 31 0.60 5.99 11.22
C GLU A 31 0.30 5.47 9.79
N VAL A 32 1.35 5.18 9.02
CA VAL A 32 1.25 4.71 7.64
C VAL A 32 2.12 3.48 7.42
N TYR A 33 1.71 2.65 6.47
CA TYR A 33 2.62 1.73 5.81
C TYR A 33 3.11 2.38 4.51
N ARG A 34 4.42 2.39 4.30
CA ARG A 34 5.05 2.82 3.05
C ARG A 34 5.39 1.59 2.21
N LEU A 35 4.89 1.56 0.97
CA LEU A 35 5.20 0.53 -0.01
C LEU A 35 6.12 1.13 -1.07
N ARG A 36 7.06 0.34 -1.60
CA ARG A 36 7.99 0.82 -2.62
C ARG A 36 8.14 -0.08 -3.81
N ASN A 37 8.40 0.55 -4.95
CA ASN A 37 8.84 -0.07 -6.19
C ASN A 37 10.19 0.50 -6.60
N VAL A 38 11.25 -0.31 -6.49
CA VAL A 38 12.63 0.09 -6.83
C VAL A 38 12.99 -0.10 -8.31
N GLY A 39 12.08 -0.62 -9.14
CA GLY A 39 12.34 -0.90 -10.55
C GLY A 39 11.05 -0.92 -11.37
N CYS A 40 10.57 0.27 -11.78
CA CYS A 40 9.38 0.38 -12.62
C CYS A 40 9.54 -0.47 -13.90
N PRO A 41 8.60 -1.38 -14.21
CA PRO A 41 8.73 -2.30 -15.36
C PRO A 41 8.54 -1.60 -16.71
N CYS A 42 7.96 -0.40 -16.72
CA CYS A 42 7.64 0.35 -17.95
C CYS A 42 8.09 1.82 -17.88
N PRO A 43 9.39 2.10 -17.63
CA PRO A 43 9.86 3.46 -17.35
C PRO A 43 9.61 4.42 -18.51
N SER A 44 9.77 3.94 -19.76
CA SER A 44 9.49 4.75 -20.95
C SER A 44 8.02 5.07 -21.16
N THR A 45 7.09 4.23 -20.68
CA THR A 45 5.66 4.52 -20.75
C THR A 45 5.26 5.50 -19.64
N ALA A 46 5.83 5.29 -18.45
CA ALA A 46 5.59 6.13 -17.28
C ALA A 46 6.11 7.56 -17.46
N SER A 47 7.13 7.79 -18.30
CA SER A 47 7.61 9.13 -18.63
C SER A 47 6.67 9.91 -19.55
N GLU A 48 5.87 9.21 -20.37
CA GLU A 48 4.96 9.83 -21.33
C GLU A 48 3.55 10.01 -20.74
N THR A 49 3.10 9.08 -19.90
CA THR A 49 1.75 9.08 -19.32
C THR A 49 1.74 8.47 -17.92
N ASN A 50 0.80 8.93 -17.08
CA ASN A 50 0.58 8.35 -15.75
C ASN A 50 -0.27 7.07 -15.77
N ALA A 51 -0.74 6.60 -16.92
CA ALA A 51 -1.74 5.53 -17.01
C ALA A 51 -1.27 4.22 -16.34
N ALA A 52 0.00 3.85 -16.54
CA ALA A 52 0.59 2.67 -15.89
C ALA A 52 0.68 2.85 -14.36
N CYS A 53 1.16 4.02 -13.91
CA CYS A 53 1.25 4.34 -12.48
C CYS A 53 -0.12 4.35 -11.79
N GLU A 54 -1.15 4.87 -12.47
CA GLU A 54 -2.52 4.87 -11.97
C GLU A 54 -3.12 3.47 -11.91
N ALA A 55 -2.84 2.62 -12.90
CA ALA A 55 -3.27 1.24 -12.93
C ALA A 55 -2.61 0.42 -11.81
N ASP A 56 -1.32 0.60 -11.56
CA ASP A 56 -0.60 -0.02 -10.45
C ASP A 56 -1.20 0.40 -9.11
N ARG A 57 -1.33 1.72 -8.87
CA ARG A 57 -1.94 2.27 -7.65
C ARG A 57 -3.33 1.69 -7.41
N TYR A 58 -4.17 1.62 -8.46
CA TYR A 58 -5.52 1.10 -8.37
C TYR A 58 -5.54 -0.41 -8.07
N SER A 59 -4.63 -1.17 -8.68
CA SER A 59 -4.48 -2.60 -8.41
C SER A 59 -4.07 -2.86 -6.96
N ILE A 60 -3.11 -2.08 -6.44
CA ILE A 60 -2.70 -2.14 -5.03
C ILE A 60 -3.90 -1.80 -4.13
N GLU A 61 -4.64 -0.73 -4.42
CA GLU A 61 -5.83 -0.32 -3.66
C GLU A 61 -6.89 -1.43 -3.60
N LEU A 62 -7.18 -2.10 -4.72
CA LEU A 62 -8.10 -3.24 -4.78
C LEU A 62 -7.62 -4.43 -3.94
N LEU A 63 -6.33 -4.74 -4.01
CA LEU A 63 -5.74 -5.88 -3.30
C LEU A 63 -5.66 -5.64 -1.79
N VAL A 64 -5.31 -4.42 -1.37
CA VAL A 64 -5.28 -3.97 0.03
C VAL A 64 -6.69 -3.73 0.58
N GLY A 65 -7.64 -3.37 -0.28
CA GLY A 65 -9.02 -3.05 0.11
C GLY A 65 -9.14 -1.73 0.87
N ARG A 66 -8.19 -0.80 0.69
CA ARG A 66 -8.15 0.51 1.34
C ARG A 66 -7.48 1.53 0.43
N PRO A 67 -7.79 2.84 0.56
CA PRO A 67 -7.18 3.88 -0.26
C PRO A 67 -5.66 3.84 -0.23
N VAL A 68 -5.06 4.01 -1.41
CA VAL A 68 -3.60 4.06 -1.61
C VAL A 68 -3.25 5.38 -2.29
N GLU A 69 -2.36 6.13 -1.67
CA GLU A 69 -1.81 7.37 -2.21
C GLU A 69 -0.43 7.09 -2.81
N GLN A 70 -0.18 7.52 -4.05
CA GLN A 70 1.16 7.47 -4.65
C GLN A 70 1.86 8.80 -4.39
N VAL A 71 2.92 8.77 -3.59
CA VAL A 71 3.60 10.00 -3.11
C VAL A 71 4.89 10.31 -3.88
N ALA A 72 5.44 9.32 -4.58
CA ALA A 72 6.58 9.51 -5.47
C ALA A 72 6.56 8.52 -6.64
N THR A 73 7.17 8.89 -7.76
CA THR A 73 7.37 8.01 -8.93
C THR A 73 8.78 8.15 -9.47
N ILE A 74 9.32 7.06 -10.04
CA ILE A 74 10.59 7.08 -10.77
C ILE A 74 10.51 8.02 -11.98
N ALA A 75 9.39 7.98 -12.72
CA ALA A 75 9.15 8.87 -13.85
C ALA A 75 9.13 10.35 -13.46
N GLY A 76 8.69 10.68 -12.25
CA GLY A 76 8.75 12.01 -11.65
C GLY A 76 10.11 12.40 -11.08
N GLY A 77 11.15 11.58 -11.27
CA GLY A 77 12.51 11.82 -10.78
C GLY A 77 12.77 11.32 -9.35
N GLY A 78 11.85 10.58 -8.75
CA GLY A 78 12.05 9.91 -7.47
C GLY A 78 13.06 8.75 -7.58
N ALA A 79 13.72 8.40 -6.47
CA ALA A 79 14.64 7.26 -6.44
C ALA A 79 13.90 5.91 -6.63
N CYS A 80 12.62 5.86 -6.25
CA CYS A 80 11.72 4.73 -6.40
C CYS A 80 10.28 5.25 -6.48
N CYS A 81 9.32 4.42 -6.88
CA CYS A 81 7.91 4.76 -6.67
C CYS A 81 7.52 4.44 -5.24
N GLU A 82 6.80 5.35 -4.59
CA GLU A 82 6.38 5.19 -3.20
C GLU A 82 4.86 5.32 -3.09
N TYR A 83 4.28 4.46 -2.27
CA TYR A 83 2.85 4.45 -1.98
C TYR A 83 2.63 4.45 -0.47
N GLU A 84 1.55 5.09 -0.02
CA GLU A 84 1.17 5.15 1.37
C GLU A 84 -0.20 4.54 1.63
N VAL A 85 -0.29 3.75 2.70
CA VAL A 85 -1.54 3.19 3.22
C VAL A 85 -1.67 3.60 4.68
N ARG A 86 -2.59 4.51 4.99
CA ARG A 86 -2.85 4.95 6.37
C ARG A 86 -3.40 3.80 7.20
N LYS A 87 -2.91 3.61 8.43
CA LYS A 87 -3.52 2.68 9.38
C LYS A 87 -4.92 3.16 9.78
N PRO A 88 -5.83 2.27 10.19
CA PRO A 88 -7.05 2.73 10.82
C PRO A 88 -6.64 3.49 12.09
N ALA A 89 -7.20 4.68 12.31
CA ALA A 89 -7.06 5.31 13.61
C ALA A 89 -7.62 4.33 14.64
N GLU A 90 -6.83 3.95 15.66
CA GLU A 90 -7.40 3.25 16.80
C GLU A 90 -8.53 4.14 17.33
N PRO A 91 -9.75 3.60 17.54
CA PRO A 91 -10.82 4.39 18.11
C PRO A 91 -10.35 4.83 19.50
N ALA A 92 -10.07 6.13 19.64
CA ALA A 92 -9.75 6.74 20.92
C ALA A 92 -10.92 6.49 21.89
N GLY A 93 -10.73 5.56 22.83
CA GLY A 93 -11.61 5.41 23.99
C GLY A 93 -12.85 4.51 23.82
N ALA A 94 -12.71 3.31 23.26
CA ALA A 94 -13.66 2.24 23.59
C ALA A 94 -13.35 1.68 25.00
N THR A 95 -13.64 2.46 26.05
CA THR A 95 -13.75 1.91 27.41
C THR A 95 -14.77 0.79 27.38
N ALA A 96 -14.29 -0.45 27.51
CA ALA A 96 -15.09 -1.65 27.57
C ALA A 96 -16.21 -1.50 28.59
N ARG A 97 -17.42 -1.18 28.12
CA ARG A 97 -18.61 -1.23 28.96
C ARG A 97 -18.91 -2.71 29.20
N ARG A 98 -18.47 -3.23 30.34
CA ARG A 98 -18.87 -4.55 30.85
C ARG A 98 -20.39 -4.56 30.99
N ILE A 99 -21.05 -5.41 30.21
CA ILE A 99 -22.47 -5.73 30.40
C ILE A 99 -22.51 -6.94 31.35
N PRO A 100 -23.12 -6.84 32.55
CA PRO A 100 -23.30 -8.01 33.41
C PRO A 100 -24.40 -8.92 32.84
N VAL A 101 -24.10 -10.22 32.76
CA VAL A 101 -25.07 -11.28 32.45
C VAL A 101 -25.76 -11.70 33.76
N GLN A 102 -27.08 -11.73 33.74
CA GLN A 102 -27.94 -12.35 34.77
C GLN A 102 -28.18 -13.82 34.43
#